data_AF-A0A7Y3E3U3-F1
#
_entry.id   AF-A0A7Y3E3U3-F1
#
_cell.length_a   1.000
_cell.length_b   1.000
_cell.length_c   1.000
_cell.angle_alpha   90.00
_cell.angle_beta   90.00
_cell.angle_gamma   90.00
#
_symmetry.space_group_name_H-M   'P 1'
#
loop_
_entity.id
_entity.type
_entity.pdbx_description
1 polymer ?
#
loop_
_entity_poly.entity_id
_entity_poly.type
_entity_poly.pdbx_seq_one_letter_code
_entity_poly.pdbx_strand_id
1 'polypeptide(L)'
;MLSPMTNAWTSSETLTGCMRRKGIGRRDFLTYCAEVSALLGLSSALTPRIARALENLKRPPVIWLQLQECTGCVETVLRTSNPSIGDLLLNTISLDFQHTIMAAAGDAAEAALHDAMRENRRDYVLVVTGSVPVKEDGIYTIMAGRTARTVLEEAASSAAVVLAVGACAHWGGVQAASPDPTGAVGVAEIIKNKPVVNIAGCPPIADVVTATVIHYLTFGRLPELDSE
;
A
#
# COMPACT_ATOMS: atom_id res chain seq x y z
N MET A 1 19.23 22.27 0.76
CA MET A 1 18.86 21.03 0.05
C MET A 1 18.95 19.89 1.05
N LEU A 2 17.86 19.59 1.76
CA LEU A 2 17.81 18.45 2.67
C LEU A 2 17.80 17.19 1.78
N SER A 3 18.90 16.44 1.79
CA SER A 3 18.96 15.17 1.06
C SER A 3 17.98 14.19 1.71
N PRO A 4 17.02 13.59 0.97
CA PRO A 4 16.04 12.65 1.52
C PRO A 4 16.67 11.42 2.20
N MET A 5 17.94 11.13 1.89
CA MET A 5 18.58 9.87 2.26
C MET A 5 19.15 9.84 3.69
N THR A 6 19.50 10.98 4.30
CA THR A 6 20.24 10.94 5.58
C THR A 6 19.35 10.66 6.80
N ASN A 7 18.03 10.68 6.66
CA ASN A 7 17.08 10.68 7.79
C ASN A 7 15.77 9.90 7.55
N ALA A 8 15.75 8.95 6.61
CA ALA A 8 14.57 8.14 6.29
C ALA A 8 14.12 7.26 7.46
N TRP A 9 12.81 7.16 7.73
CA TRP A 9 12.23 6.30 8.78
C TRP A 9 12.16 4.85 8.26
N THR A 10 12.75 3.88 8.96
CA THR A 10 12.72 2.47 8.48
C THR A 10 11.37 1.80 8.78
N SER A 11 11.10 0.65 8.13
CA SER A 11 9.82 -0.07 8.22
C SER A 11 9.58 -0.68 9.61
N SER A 12 10.63 -1.22 10.24
CA SER A 12 10.58 -1.84 11.56
C SER A 12 10.77 -0.85 12.73
N GLU A 13 11.28 0.36 12.44
CA GLU A 13 11.53 1.41 13.43
C GLU A 13 10.22 2.06 13.89
N THR A 14 10.09 2.31 15.19
CA THR A 14 8.96 3.09 15.70
C THR A 14 9.21 4.58 15.52
N LEU A 15 8.15 5.39 15.53
CA LEU A 15 8.28 6.85 15.39
C LEU A 15 9.25 7.45 16.43
N THR A 16 9.26 6.93 17.66
CA THR A 16 10.22 7.38 18.69
C THR A 16 11.67 7.02 18.35
N GLY A 17 11.92 5.86 17.74
CA GLY A 17 13.25 5.51 17.22
C GLY A 17 13.72 6.52 16.17
N CYS A 18 12.85 6.81 15.21
CA CYS A 18 13.11 7.77 14.14
C CYS A 18 13.36 9.18 14.69
N MET A 19 12.54 9.65 15.62
CA MET A 19 12.68 10.96 16.26
C MET A 19 13.98 11.09 17.04
N ARG A 20 14.36 10.06 17.81
CA ARG A 20 15.64 10.05 18.55
C ARG A 20 16.84 10.13 17.63
N ARG A 21 16.82 9.39 16.51
CA ARG A 21 17.88 9.46 15.49
C ARG A 21 17.98 10.84 14.84
N LYS A 22 16.85 11.54 14.69
CA LYS A 22 16.78 12.94 14.25
C LYS A 22 17.18 13.96 15.34
N GLY A 23 17.62 13.52 16.52
CA GLY A 23 18.08 14.37 17.61
C GLY A 23 16.97 14.94 18.49
N ILE A 24 15.72 14.49 18.33
CA ILE A 24 14.59 14.93 19.14
C ILE A 24 14.61 14.17 20.48
N GLY A 25 14.74 14.90 21.58
CA GLY A 25 14.80 14.32 22.91
C GLY A 25 13.43 13.82 23.40
N ARG A 26 13.43 12.91 24.38
CA ARG A 26 12.19 12.43 25.02
C ARG A 26 11.35 13.58 25.59
N ARG A 27 12.00 14.62 26.10
CA ARG A 27 11.32 15.81 26.63
C ARG A 27 10.58 16.57 25.52
N ASP A 28 11.24 16.84 24.40
CA ASP A 28 10.66 17.58 23.26
C ASP A 28 9.47 16.81 22.67
N PHE A 29 9.59 15.48 22.58
CA PHE A 29 8.49 14.61 22.16
C PHE A 29 7.28 14.68 23.11
N LEU A 30 7.51 14.65 24.43
CA LEU A 30 6.41 14.77 25.40
C LEU A 30 5.79 16.17 25.40
N THR A 31 6.60 17.22 25.19
CA THR A 31 6.09 18.59 24.98
C THR A 31 5.19 18.65 23.76
N TYR A 32 5.62 18.07 22.63
CA TYR A 32 4.79 17.97 21.42
C TYR A 32 3.48 17.21 21.67
N CYS A 33 3.51 16.08 22.38
CA CYS A 33 2.29 15.35 22.73
C CYS A 33 1.33 16.18 23.59
N ALA A 34 1.86 17.03 24.48
CA ALA A 34 1.06 17.94 25.29
C ALA A 34 0.45 19.06 24.44
N GLU A 35 1.20 19.62 23.49
CA GLU A 35 0.72 20.61 22.53
C GLU A 35 -0.41 20.04 21.65
N VAL A 36 -0.23 18.81 21.13
CA VAL A 36 -1.26 18.09 20.37
C VAL A 36 -2.50 17.86 21.23
N SER A 37 -2.33 17.44 22.49
CA SER A 37 -3.47 17.28 23.42
C SER A 37 -4.25 18.58 23.57
N ALA A 38 -3.54 19.71 23.75
CA ALA A 38 -4.16 21.03 23.89
C ALA A 38 -4.87 21.48 22.59
N LEU A 39 -4.24 21.31 21.43
CA LEU A 39 -4.82 21.64 20.12
C LEU A 39 -6.10 20.85 19.83
N LEU A 40 -6.13 19.58 20.25
CA LEU A 40 -7.31 18.71 20.10
C LEU A 40 -8.38 18.96 21.18
N GLY A 41 -8.17 19.91 22.09
CA GLY A 41 -9.09 20.18 23.20
C GLY A 41 -9.18 19.04 24.22
N LEU A 42 -8.16 18.18 24.28
CA LEU A 42 -8.11 17.03 25.17
C LEU A 42 -7.50 17.41 26.52
N SER A 43 -7.95 16.75 27.59
CA SER A 43 -7.35 16.90 28.93
C SER A 43 -5.86 16.56 28.91
N SER A 44 -5.04 17.30 29.67
CA SER A 44 -3.62 16.99 29.87
C SER A 44 -3.37 15.61 30.51
N ALA A 45 -4.39 15.01 31.13
CA ALA A 45 -4.35 13.63 31.60
C ALA A 45 -4.25 12.59 30.47
N LEU A 46 -4.59 12.97 29.23
CA LEU A 46 -4.51 12.12 28.03
C LEU A 46 -3.13 12.18 27.34
N THR A 47 -2.26 13.12 27.71
CA THR A 47 -0.90 13.25 27.15
C THR A 47 -0.10 11.94 27.18
N PRO A 48 -0.08 11.13 28.27
CA PRO A 48 0.62 9.85 28.28
C PRO A 48 0.03 8.82 27.31
N ARG A 49 -1.28 8.90 27.03
CA ARG A 49 -1.96 8.01 26.09
C ARG A 49 -1.60 8.38 24.65
N ILE A 50 -1.55 9.67 24.33
CA ILE A 50 -1.07 10.18 23.04
C ILE A 50 0.40 9.81 22.84
N ALA A 51 1.24 10.02 23.84
CA ALA A 51 2.65 9.65 23.79
C ALA A 51 2.86 8.15 23.52
N ARG A 52 2.13 7.26 24.21
CA ARG A 52 2.20 5.81 23.94
C ARG A 52 1.72 5.41 22.55
N ALA A 53 0.69 6.07 22.04
CA ALA A 53 0.17 5.81 20.70
C ALA A 53 1.20 6.21 19.63
N LEU A 54 1.81 7.38 19.79
CA LEU A 54 2.87 7.87 18.91
C LEU A 54 4.17 7.08 19.09
N GLU A 55 4.51 6.61 20.29
CA GLU A 55 5.76 5.87 20.57
C GLU A 55 5.88 4.57 19.77
N ASN A 56 4.75 3.89 19.55
CA ASN A 56 4.70 2.59 18.86
C ASN A 56 4.21 2.68 17.42
N LEU A 57 3.92 3.90 16.95
CA LEU A 57 3.48 4.09 15.57
C LEU A 57 4.58 3.58 14.64
N LYS A 58 4.20 2.75 13.68
CA LYS A 58 5.01 2.34 12.53
C LYS A 58 4.37 2.89 11.27
N ARG A 59 5.14 2.98 10.19
CA ARG A 59 4.59 3.35 8.89
C ARG A 59 3.63 2.25 8.43
N PRO A 60 2.44 2.59 7.91
CA PRO A 60 1.50 1.58 7.50
C PRO A 60 2.04 0.70 6.36
N PRO A 61 1.88 -0.62 6.45
CA PRO A 61 2.41 -1.56 5.48
C PRO A 61 1.54 -1.62 4.21
N VAL A 62 2.21 -1.60 3.07
CA VAL A 62 1.61 -1.69 1.74
C VAL A 62 2.32 -2.80 0.97
N ILE A 63 1.54 -3.70 0.38
CA ILE A 63 1.99 -4.73 -0.55
C ILE A 63 1.39 -4.41 -1.91
N TRP A 64 2.22 -4.34 -2.96
CA TRP A 64 1.76 -4.05 -4.31
C TRP A 64 2.06 -5.22 -5.26
N LEU A 65 1.00 -5.85 -5.76
CA LEU A 65 1.08 -6.91 -6.77
C LEU A 65 0.86 -6.35 -8.18
N GLN A 66 1.73 -6.77 -9.11
CA GLN A 66 1.63 -6.46 -10.54
C GLN A 66 1.26 -7.77 -11.26
N LEU A 67 0.03 -7.88 -11.77
CA LEU A 67 -0.49 -9.08 -12.44
C LEU A 67 -0.34 -8.93 -13.97
N GLN A 68 -1.38 -9.16 -14.77
CA GLN A 68 -1.34 -8.84 -16.21
C GLN A 68 -1.41 -7.34 -16.41
N GLU A 69 -0.26 -6.66 -16.44
CA GLU A 69 -0.20 -5.20 -16.53
C GLU A 69 0.85 -4.68 -17.51
N CYS A 70 0.86 -3.35 -17.71
CA CYS A 70 1.83 -2.65 -18.57
C CYS A 70 2.82 -1.76 -17.80
N THR A 71 2.77 -1.79 -16.46
CA THR A 71 3.55 -0.96 -15.53
C THR A 71 3.16 0.52 -15.53
N GLY A 72 2.23 0.95 -16.40
CA GLY A 72 1.75 2.34 -16.46
C GLY A 72 1.13 2.84 -15.15
N CYS A 73 0.50 1.95 -14.37
CA CYS A 73 -0.07 2.31 -13.05
C CYS A 73 1.01 2.50 -11.97
N VAL A 74 2.14 1.81 -12.09
CA VAL A 74 3.31 2.08 -11.24
C VAL A 74 3.95 3.40 -11.69
N GLU A 75 4.12 3.58 -13.00
CA GLU A 75 4.73 4.77 -13.57
C GLU A 75 3.96 6.04 -13.19
N THR A 76 2.61 6.06 -13.23
CA THR A 76 1.84 7.23 -12.77
C THR A 76 2.14 7.57 -11.30
N VAL A 77 2.19 6.59 -10.40
CA VAL A 77 2.47 6.84 -8.98
C VAL A 77 3.91 7.31 -8.78
N LEU A 78 4.87 6.85 -9.60
CA LEU A 78 6.23 7.40 -9.58
C LEU A 78 6.29 8.89 -9.98
N ARG A 79 5.25 9.45 -10.64
CA ARG A 79 5.12 10.89 -10.97
C ARG A 79 4.30 11.69 -9.93
N THR A 80 3.91 11.09 -8.81
CA THR A 80 3.23 11.82 -7.72
C THR A 80 4.10 12.99 -7.23
N SER A 81 3.47 14.14 -6.98
CA SER A 81 4.18 15.35 -6.53
C SER A 81 3.87 15.71 -5.08
N ASN A 82 2.66 15.42 -4.59
CA ASN A 82 2.22 15.76 -3.24
C ASN A 82 1.42 14.61 -2.60
N PRO A 83 2.07 13.70 -1.85
CA PRO A 83 3.51 13.65 -1.58
C PRO A 83 4.32 13.24 -2.81
N SER A 84 5.62 13.56 -2.84
CA SER A 84 6.55 12.99 -3.81
C SER A 84 6.70 11.48 -3.57
N ILE A 85 7.15 10.70 -4.56
CA ILE A 85 7.37 9.26 -4.35
C ILE A 85 8.38 8.99 -3.22
N GLY A 86 9.42 9.81 -3.10
CA GLY A 86 10.39 9.70 -2.00
C GLY A 86 9.74 9.93 -0.64
N ASP A 87 8.90 10.95 -0.51
CA ASP A 87 8.19 11.22 0.74
C ASP A 87 7.14 10.17 1.06
N LEU A 88 6.47 9.64 0.04
CA LEU A 88 5.54 8.54 0.19
C LEU A 88 6.27 7.31 0.78
N LEU A 89 7.38 6.90 0.15
CA LEU A 89 8.11 5.69 0.50
C LEU A 89 8.99 5.80 1.76
N LEU A 90 9.44 6.99 2.15
CA LEU A 90 10.37 7.19 3.27
C LEU A 90 9.70 7.76 4.52
N ASN A 91 8.57 8.45 4.37
CA ASN A 91 7.92 9.17 5.47
C ASN A 91 6.46 8.76 5.70
N THR A 92 5.75 8.23 4.70
CA THR A 92 4.30 8.03 4.78
C THR A 92 3.91 6.56 4.94
N ILE A 93 4.36 5.69 4.04
CA ILE A 93 4.03 4.26 4.02
C ILE A 93 5.28 3.42 4.10
N SER A 94 5.13 2.15 4.45
CA SER A 94 6.14 1.10 4.23
C SER A 94 5.72 0.28 3.03
N LEU A 95 6.37 0.45 1.88
CA LEU A 95 6.13 -0.39 0.71
C LEU A 95 7.00 -1.64 0.84
N ASP A 96 6.44 -2.69 1.43
CA ASP A 96 7.18 -3.88 1.83
C ASP A 96 7.40 -4.86 0.67
N PHE A 97 6.59 -4.74 -0.39
CA PHE A 97 6.76 -5.51 -1.62
C PHE A 97 6.26 -4.73 -2.83
N GLN A 98 7.10 -4.63 -3.86
CA GLN A 98 6.73 -4.18 -5.22
C GLN A 98 7.80 -4.57 -6.25
N HIS A 99 7.41 -5.34 -7.28
CA HIS A 99 8.30 -5.92 -8.28
C HIS A 99 9.21 -4.90 -8.98
N THR A 100 8.70 -3.70 -9.31
CA THR A 100 9.43 -2.74 -10.15
C THR A 100 10.61 -2.05 -9.43
N ILE A 101 10.48 -1.75 -8.12
CA ILE A 101 11.44 -0.88 -7.41
C ILE A 101 12.09 -1.53 -6.18
N MET A 102 11.70 -2.76 -5.84
CA MET A 102 12.32 -3.48 -4.73
C MET A 102 13.76 -3.89 -5.08
N ALA A 103 14.61 -3.95 -4.06
CA ALA A 103 16.01 -4.36 -4.23
C ALA A 103 16.19 -5.89 -4.34
N ALA A 104 15.31 -6.68 -3.71
CA ALA A 104 15.39 -8.14 -3.71
C ALA A 104 14.81 -8.73 -5.00
N ALA A 105 15.31 -9.91 -5.41
CA ALA A 105 14.86 -10.63 -6.60
C ALA A 105 14.85 -12.15 -6.34
N GLY A 106 14.15 -12.90 -7.19
CA GLY A 106 14.04 -14.36 -7.08
C GLY A 106 13.50 -14.80 -5.72
N ASP A 107 14.11 -15.82 -5.12
CA ASP A 107 13.68 -16.37 -3.82
C ASP A 107 13.67 -15.33 -2.70
N ALA A 108 14.56 -14.33 -2.75
CA ALA A 108 14.58 -13.27 -1.75
C ALA A 108 13.38 -12.31 -1.90
N ALA A 109 12.86 -12.11 -3.12
CA ALA A 109 11.65 -11.33 -3.33
C ALA A 109 10.41 -12.10 -2.84
N GLU A 110 10.33 -13.40 -3.12
CA GLU A 110 9.27 -14.27 -2.61
C GLU A 110 9.29 -14.33 -1.08
N ALA A 111 10.47 -14.42 -0.46
CA ALA A 111 10.60 -14.35 0.99
C ALA A 111 10.09 -13.00 1.53
N ALA A 112 10.46 -11.88 0.90
CA ALA A 112 9.98 -10.56 1.30
C ALA A 112 8.45 -10.42 1.23
N LEU A 113 7.81 -10.97 0.18
CA LEU A 113 6.35 -11.00 0.08
C LEU A 113 5.71 -11.79 1.24
N HIS A 114 6.17 -13.02 1.48
CA HIS A 114 5.61 -13.86 2.54
C HIS A 114 5.87 -13.30 3.94
N ASP A 115 7.04 -12.69 4.16
CA ASP A 115 7.40 -12.01 5.41
C ASP A 115 6.49 -10.80 5.64
N ALA A 116 6.32 -9.94 4.63
CA ALA A 116 5.42 -8.78 4.69
C ALA A 116 3.97 -9.18 5.00
N MET A 117 3.47 -10.25 4.36
CA MET A 117 2.11 -10.77 4.64
C MET A 117 1.98 -11.34 6.05
N ARG A 118 3.01 -12.03 6.55
CA ARG A 118 3.01 -12.68 7.87
C ARG A 118 3.12 -11.66 9.00
N GLU A 119 4.04 -10.72 8.88
CA GLU A 119 4.33 -9.70 9.91
C GLU A 119 3.21 -8.66 10.04
N ASN A 120 2.51 -8.36 8.94
CA ASN A 120 1.46 -7.35 8.89
C ASN A 120 0.05 -7.94 8.71
N ARG A 121 -0.16 -9.21 9.08
CA ARG A 121 -1.40 -9.95 8.86
C ARG A 121 -2.62 -9.17 9.38
N ARG A 122 -3.58 -8.89 8.49
CA ARG A 122 -4.82 -8.10 8.70
C ARG A 122 -4.64 -6.59 8.81
N ASP A 123 -3.42 -6.09 8.68
CA ASP A 123 -3.11 -4.66 8.84
C ASP A 123 -2.63 -3.99 7.54
N TYR A 124 -2.14 -4.74 6.55
CA TYR A 124 -1.62 -4.16 5.31
C TYR A 124 -2.69 -3.82 4.28
N VAL A 125 -2.41 -2.77 3.50
CA VAL A 125 -3.14 -2.41 2.28
C VAL A 125 -2.56 -3.21 1.12
N LEU A 126 -3.41 -3.97 0.41
CA LEU A 126 -3.03 -4.65 -0.80
C LEU A 126 -3.38 -3.79 -2.01
N VAL A 127 -2.39 -3.34 -2.76
CA VAL A 127 -2.55 -2.67 -4.04
C VAL A 127 -2.37 -3.70 -5.15
N VAL A 128 -3.27 -3.73 -6.12
CA VAL A 128 -3.22 -4.67 -7.26
C VAL A 128 -3.33 -3.88 -8.56
N THR A 129 -2.36 -4.07 -9.45
CA THR A 129 -2.40 -3.57 -10.83
C THR A 129 -2.48 -4.73 -11.81
N GLY A 130 -3.16 -4.50 -12.93
CA GLY A 130 -3.35 -5.52 -13.96
C GLY A 130 -4.56 -6.42 -13.75
N SER A 131 -4.99 -7.05 -14.85
CA SER A 131 -6.09 -8.03 -14.85
C SER A 131 -5.64 -9.37 -14.29
N VAL A 132 -6.61 -10.24 -13.98
CA VAL A 132 -6.37 -11.63 -13.59
C VAL A 132 -6.79 -12.55 -14.73
N PRO A 133 -5.87 -13.29 -15.38
CA PRO A 133 -6.26 -14.25 -16.41
C PRO A 133 -6.83 -15.52 -15.77
N VAL A 134 -7.97 -16.00 -16.27
CA VAL A 134 -8.62 -17.22 -15.76
C VAL A 134 -8.77 -18.36 -16.78
N LYS A 135 -8.54 -18.12 -18.08
CA LYS A 135 -8.54 -19.21 -19.08
C LYS A 135 -7.34 -20.13 -18.88
N GLU A 136 -7.48 -21.36 -19.33
CA GLU A 136 -6.44 -22.41 -19.26
C GLU A 136 -5.83 -22.50 -17.85
N ASP A 137 -6.70 -22.51 -16.82
CA ASP A 137 -6.33 -22.56 -15.40
C ASP A 137 -5.41 -21.42 -14.94
N GLY A 138 -5.42 -20.28 -15.64
CA GLY A 138 -4.71 -19.06 -15.27
C GLY A 138 -3.23 -19.03 -15.63
N ILE A 139 -2.78 -19.91 -16.54
CA ILE A 139 -1.36 -20.02 -16.92
C ILE A 139 -0.77 -18.79 -17.63
N TYR A 140 -1.62 -17.88 -18.12
CA TYR A 140 -1.15 -16.71 -18.88
C TYR A 140 -0.38 -15.68 -18.04
N THR A 141 -0.37 -15.83 -16.71
CA THR A 141 0.54 -15.06 -15.83
C THR A 141 0.97 -15.92 -14.66
N ILE A 142 2.25 -16.29 -14.67
CA ILE A 142 2.90 -17.10 -13.65
C ILE A 142 3.98 -16.27 -12.97
N MET A 143 3.93 -16.19 -11.65
CA MET A 143 4.94 -15.58 -10.78
C MET A 143 5.47 -16.65 -9.83
N ALA A 144 6.78 -16.88 -9.84
CA ALA A 144 7.43 -17.92 -9.03
C ALA A 144 6.75 -19.31 -9.12
N GLY A 145 6.32 -19.71 -10.31
CA GLY A 145 5.64 -21.00 -10.55
C GLY A 145 4.17 -21.04 -10.11
N ARG A 146 3.59 -19.91 -9.71
CA ARG A 146 2.20 -19.79 -9.23
C ARG A 146 1.40 -18.87 -10.13
N THR A 147 0.13 -19.17 -10.36
CA THR A 147 -0.74 -18.32 -11.18
C THR A 147 -1.01 -16.98 -10.48
N ALA A 148 -1.23 -15.92 -11.26
CA ALA A 148 -1.63 -14.61 -10.77
C ALA A 148 -2.85 -14.69 -9.82
N ARG A 149 -3.82 -15.54 -10.15
CA ARG A 149 -4.98 -15.82 -9.30
C ARG A 149 -4.57 -16.35 -7.92
N THR A 150 -3.71 -17.37 -7.87
CA THR A 150 -3.26 -17.98 -6.62
C THR A 150 -2.49 -16.99 -5.73
N VAL A 151 -1.63 -16.16 -6.34
CA VAL A 151 -0.88 -15.11 -5.61
C VAL A 151 -1.85 -14.04 -5.08
N LEU A 152 -2.80 -13.62 -5.90
CA LEU A 152 -3.84 -12.65 -5.51
C LEU A 152 -4.69 -13.17 -4.36
N GLU A 153 -5.21 -14.40 -4.44
CA GLU A 153 -6.05 -14.99 -3.38
C GLU A 153 -5.29 -15.12 -2.05
N GLU A 154 -4.01 -15.52 -2.09
CA GLU A 154 -3.18 -15.60 -0.89
C GLU A 154 -2.98 -14.22 -0.23
N ALA A 155 -2.51 -13.23 -1.00
CA ALA A 155 -2.29 -11.88 -0.48
C ALA A 155 -3.62 -11.23 -0.04
N ALA A 156 -4.68 -11.39 -0.83
CA ALA A 156 -5.98 -10.85 -0.45
C ALA A 156 -6.48 -11.47 0.86
N SER A 157 -6.21 -12.75 1.15
CA SER A 157 -6.73 -13.43 2.36
C SER A 157 -6.42 -12.71 3.68
N SER A 158 -5.26 -12.05 3.76
CA SER A 158 -4.77 -11.39 4.97
C SER A 158 -4.65 -9.87 4.86
N ALA A 159 -4.98 -9.28 3.72
CA ALA A 159 -5.06 -7.82 3.58
C ALA A 159 -6.20 -7.22 4.42
N ALA A 160 -5.98 -6.01 4.96
CA ALA A 160 -7.01 -5.21 5.59
C ALA A 160 -8.03 -4.70 4.55
N VAL A 161 -7.52 -4.24 3.41
CA VAL A 161 -8.30 -3.75 2.27
C VAL A 161 -7.55 -4.01 0.97
N VAL A 162 -8.30 -4.17 -0.13
CA VAL A 162 -7.74 -4.36 -1.48
C VAL A 162 -8.06 -3.14 -2.33
N LEU A 163 -7.05 -2.56 -2.97
CA LEU A 163 -7.19 -1.46 -3.93
C LEU A 163 -6.85 -1.98 -5.33
N ALA A 164 -7.85 -2.05 -6.20
CA ALA A 164 -7.69 -2.39 -7.61
C ALA A 164 -7.36 -1.10 -8.39
N VAL A 165 -6.08 -0.94 -8.77
CA VAL A 165 -5.57 0.29 -9.39
C VAL A 165 -5.46 0.11 -10.90
N GLY A 166 -6.19 0.95 -11.61
CA GLY A 166 -6.26 0.99 -13.06
C GLY A 166 -7.37 0.14 -13.66
N ALA A 167 -7.74 0.49 -14.89
CA ALA A 167 -8.82 -0.15 -15.64
C ALA A 167 -8.64 -1.68 -15.71
N CYS A 168 -7.41 -2.16 -15.91
CA CYS A 168 -7.14 -3.59 -16.00
C CYS A 168 -7.48 -4.34 -14.70
N ALA A 169 -7.15 -3.77 -13.54
CA ALA A 169 -7.48 -4.36 -12.24
C ALA A 169 -8.96 -4.21 -11.87
N HIS A 170 -9.63 -3.16 -12.36
CA HIS A 170 -11.04 -2.93 -12.10
C HIS A 170 -11.95 -3.91 -12.86
N TRP A 171 -11.85 -3.95 -14.19
CA TRP A 171 -12.78 -4.67 -15.08
C TRP A 171 -12.07 -5.41 -16.23
N GLY A 172 -10.80 -5.78 -16.04
CA GLY A 172 -10.00 -6.50 -17.05
C GLY A 172 -9.30 -5.61 -18.09
N GLY A 173 -9.90 -4.48 -18.47
CA GLY A 173 -9.25 -3.44 -19.28
C GLY A 173 -8.94 -3.89 -20.71
N VAL A 174 -7.79 -3.48 -21.25
CA VAL A 174 -7.42 -3.79 -22.64
C VAL A 174 -7.19 -5.29 -22.87
N GLN A 175 -6.80 -6.02 -21.83
CA GLN A 175 -6.59 -7.47 -21.88
C GLN A 175 -7.91 -8.24 -22.03
N ALA A 176 -9.00 -7.70 -21.47
CA ALA A 176 -10.35 -8.26 -21.53
C ALA A 176 -11.14 -7.79 -22.77
N ALA A 177 -10.59 -6.88 -23.57
CA ALA A 177 -11.21 -6.47 -24.81
C ALA A 177 -11.25 -7.65 -25.80
N SER A 178 -12.27 -7.69 -26.65
CA SER A 178 -12.42 -8.73 -27.67
C SER A 178 -11.12 -8.91 -28.48
N PRO A 179 -10.61 -10.14 -28.66
CA PRO A 179 -11.28 -11.43 -28.40
C PRO A 179 -11.05 -12.04 -27.00
N ASP A 180 -10.45 -11.31 -26.06
CA ASP A 180 -10.06 -11.75 -24.71
C ASP A 180 -9.38 -13.13 -24.71
N PRO A 181 -8.14 -13.23 -25.23
CA PRO A 181 -7.48 -14.52 -25.37
C PRO A 181 -7.19 -15.20 -24.03
N THR A 182 -7.06 -14.44 -22.93
CA THR A 182 -6.63 -14.99 -21.63
C THR A 182 -7.74 -15.11 -20.59
N GLY A 183 -8.97 -14.67 -20.90
CA GLY A 183 -10.03 -14.61 -19.90
C GLY A 183 -9.70 -13.60 -18.82
N ALA A 184 -9.28 -12.40 -19.20
CA ALA A 184 -8.86 -11.38 -18.25
C ALA A 184 -10.08 -10.82 -17.50
N VAL A 185 -10.04 -10.88 -16.17
CA VAL A 185 -11.10 -10.37 -15.29
C VAL A 185 -10.57 -9.35 -14.29
N GLY A 186 -11.48 -8.57 -13.70
CA GLY A 186 -11.17 -7.64 -12.62
C GLY A 186 -10.85 -8.34 -11.29
N VAL A 187 -10.19 -7.64 -10.37
CA VAL A 187 -9.84 -8.13 -9.03
C VAL A 187 -11.09 -8.48 -8.23
N ALA A 188 -12.14 -7.65 -8.33
CA ALA A 188 -13.42 -7.87 -7.66
C ALA A 188 -14.16 -9.12 -8.19
N GLU A 189 -13.79 -9.68 -9.35
CA GLU A 189 -14.34 -10.95 -9.84
C GLU A 189 -13.74 -12.17 -9.13
N ILE A 190 -12.51 -12.05 -8.63
CA ILE A 190 -11.82 -13.10 -7.88
C ILE A 190 -12.03 -12.93 -6.37
N ILE A 191 -11.89 -11.71 -5.85
CA ILE A 191 -11.97 -11.42 -4.43
C ILE A 191 -13.40 -10.98 -4.07
N LYS A 192 -14.17 -11.92 -3.51
CA LYS A 192 -15.58 -11.70 -3.15
C LYS A 192 -15.84 -11.55 -1.64
N ASN A 193 -14.85 -11.87 -0.81
CA ASN A 193 -15.02 -11.99 0.64
C ASN A 193 -14.53 -10.77 1.44
N LYS A 194 -14.13 -9.68 0.76
CA LYS A 194 -13.72 -8.42 1.39
C LYS A 194 -13.89 -7.24 0.43
N PRO A 195 -13.91 -5.99 0.95
CA PRO A 195 -14.01 -4.80 0.12
C PRO A 195 -12.83 -4.70 -0.85
N VAL A 196 -13.16 -4.53 -2.14
CA VAL A 196 -12.23 -4.15 -3.19
C VAL A 196 -12.60 -2.74 -3.63
N VAL A 197 -11.67 -1.81 -3.52
CA VAL A 197 -11.87 -0.43 -3.96
C VAL A 197 -11.25 -0.24 -5.32
N ASN A 198 -12.05 0.29 -6.24
CA ASN A 198 -11.63 0.51 -7.61
C ASN A 198 -11.10 1.93 -7.78
N ILE A 199 -9.90 2.05 -8.34
CA ILE A 199 -9.31 3.32 -8.74
C ILE A 199 -9.09 3.26 -10.25
N ALA A 200 -10.15 3.52 -11.01
CA ALA A 200 -10.15 3.37 -12.47
C ALA A 200 -9.27 4.41 -13.19
N GLY A 201 -8.81 4.05 -14.39
CA GLY A 201 -7.95 4.87 -15.26
C GLY A 201 -6.87 4.05 -15.97
N CYS A 202 -6.29 4.56 -17.05
CA CYS A 202 -5.27 3.82 -17.84
C CYS A 202 -4.08 4.71 -18.26
N PRO A 203 -3.24 5.16 -17.30
CA PRO A 203 -3.33 4.90 -15.86
C PRO A 203 -4.20 5.95 -15.12
N PRO A 204 -4.63 5.67 -13.88
CA PRO A 204 -5.30 6.66 -13.03
C PRO A 204 -4.39 7.85 -12.72
N ILE A 205 -5.01 8.96 -12.32
CA ILE A 205 -4.28 10.14 -11.83
C ILE A 205 -3.52 9.74 -10.56
N ALA A 206 -2.21 10.02 -10.52
CA ALA A 206 -1.32 9.64 -9.43
C ALA A 206 -1.85 10.06 -8.05
N ASP A 207 -2.31 11.30 -7.95
CA ASP A 207 -2.81 11.89 -6.71
C ASP A 207 -4.08 11.19 -6.19
N VAL A 208 -4.91 10.61 -7.07
CA VAL A 208 -6.11 9.84 -6.65
C VAL A 208 -5.69 8.53 -5.99
N VAL A 209 -4.67 7.85 -6.54
CA VAL A 209 -4.13 6.61 -5.97
C VAL A 209 -3.53 6.89 -4.61
N THR A 210 -2.64 7.89 -4.51
CA THR A 210 -1.96 8.23 -3.26
C THR A 210 -2.93 8.78 -2.22
N ALA A 211 -3.89 9.63 -2.60
CA ALA A 211 -4.90 10.17 -1.68
C ALA A 211 -5.83 9.08 -1.13
N THR A 212 -6.20 8.08 -1.92
CA THR A 212 -7.05 6.97 -1.45
C THR A 212 -6.34 6.13 -0.40
N VAL A 213 -5.06 5.79 -0.64
CA VAL A 213 -4.21 5.11 0.34
C VAL A 213 -4.09 5.95 1.61
N ILE A 214 -3.69 7.22 1.48
CA ILE A 214 -3.51 8.13 2.63
C ILE A 214 -4.82 8.32 3.41
N HIS A 215 -5.97 8.45 2.74
CA HIS A 215 -7.27 8.55 3.39
C HIS A 215 -7.54 7.32 4.25
N TYR A 216 -7.40 6.11 3.69
CA TYR A 216 -7.60 4.87 4.45
C TYR A 216 -6.68 4.81 5.67
N LEU A 217 -5.41 5.15 5.48
CA LEU A 217 -4.41 5.14 6.55
C LEU A 217 -4.67 6.20 7.64
N THR A 218 -5.20 7.36 7.26
CA THR A 218 -5.45 8.48 8.19
C THR A 218 -6.72 8.26 9.00
N PHE A 219 -7.78 7.77 8.35
CA PHE A 219 -9.11 7.68 8.96
C PHE A 219 -9.50 6.26 9.39
N GLY A 220 -8.68 5.25 9.07
CA GLY A 220 -9.00 3.84 9.33
C GLY A 220 -10.25 3.34 8.61
N ARG A 221 -10.69 4.06 7.56
CA ARG A 221 -11.88 3.76 6.76
C ARG A 221 -11.69 4.23 5.32
N LEU A 222 -12.37 3.56 4.42
CA LEU A 222 -12.41 3.93 3.01
C LEU A 222 -13.12 5.29 2.82
N PRO A 223 -12.77 6.06 1.77
CA PRO A 223 -13.58 7.19 1.35
C PRO A 223 -14.98 6.72 0.93
N GLU A 224 -15.91 7.66 0.78
CA GLU A 224 -17.22 7.34 0.20
C GLU A 224 -17.02 6.82 -1.23
N LEU A 225 -17.61 5.66 -1.51
CA LEU A 225 -17.53 4.98 -2.81
C LEU A 225 -18.88 5.08 -3.50
N ASP A 226 -18.87 5.11 -4.83
CA ASP A 226 -20.08 4.94 -5.62
C ASP A 226 -20.44 3.44 -5.74
N SER A 227 -21.29 3.10 -6.71
CA SER A 227 -21.75 1.72 -6.92
C SER A 227 -20.77 0.83 -7.68
N GLU A 228 -19.65 1.37 -8.17
CA GLU A 228 -18.74 0.69 -9.11
C GLU A 228 -17.44 0.18 -8.47
#